data_AF-N6UBL1-F1
#
_entry.id   AF-N6UBL1-F1
#
_cell.length_a   1.000
_cell.length_b   1.000
_cell.length_c   1.000
_cell.angle_alpha   90.00
_cell.angle_beta   90.00
_cell.angle_gamma   90.00
#
_symmetry.space_group_name_H-M   'P 1'
#
loop_
_entity.id
_entity.type
_entity.pdbx_description
1 polymer ?
#
loop_
_entity_poly.entity_id
_entity_poly.type
_entity_poly.pdbx_seq_one_letter_code
_entity_poly.pdbx_strand_id
1 'polypeptide(L)'
;MNIFTQLGPTQDEFSLVSAQGYWKVNQVEDRESPKELKIIWCTINLNETKKCEAFVQANERDQIRVGYDTAKIECSQASNKDECMLMLDQEKATMTTLDAGEMYVGGRYHSLVPIAQEVLEGTLSITLTTGISDGRGFNYYYAVAVVKVGSLTDVLSIRDLKGKKACFPGVETYAGWMLPISTLLKQGIMDVKDCNNHVKTASNFFGPSCAVNCLTDKYNPIGDNSDKLCRLCTGSIPGKWCTDADPYAGFNGAFRCLLETGEVAFLKHTSVPELIKTKEFSKFLALFLKSL
;
A
#
# COMPACT_ATOMS: atom_id res chain seq x y z
N MET A 1 -5.90 1.56 -2.33
CA MET A 1 -5.54 0.31 -1.64
C MET A 1 -6.34 -0.80 -2.28
N ASN A 2 -5.76 -1.96 -2.55
CA ASN A 2 -6.47 -3.08 -3.19
C ASN A 2 -6.42 -4.28 -2.26
N ILE A 3 -7.50 -5.08 -2.22
CA ILE A 3 -7.62 -6.28 -1.41
C ILE A 3 -7.22 -7.48 -2.27
N PHE A 4 -6.35 -8.33 -1.72
CA PHE A 4 -5.80 -9.50 -2.39
C PHE A 4 -6.14 -10.79 -1.67
N THR A 5 -6.23 -11.87 -2.42
CA THR A 5 -6.30 -13.26 -1.92
C THR A 5 -5.37 -14.14 -2.74
N GLN A 6 -5.01 -15.32 -2.21
CA GLN A 6 -4.35 -16.36 -2.98
C GLN A 6 -5.24 -16.80 -4.14
N LEU A 7 -4.66 -17.02 -5.33
CA LEU A 7 -5.36 -17.71 -6.40
C LEU A 7 -5.61 -19.17 -5.96
N GLY A 8 -6.87 -19.50 -5.69
CA GLY A 8 -7.27 -20.88 -5.37
C GLY A 8 -7.25 -21.78 -6.62
N PRO A 9 -7.09 -23.11 -6.45
CA PRO A 9 -7.38 -24.04 -7.53
C PRO A 9 -8.86 -23.89 -7.93
N THR A 10 -9.14 -23.90 -9.24
CA THR A 10 -10.51 -23.96 -9.77
C THR A 10 -11.18 -25.25 -9.28
N GLN A 11 -11.92 -25.21 -8.17
CA GLN A 11 -12.81 -26.31 -7.77
C GLN A 11 -14.09 -26.24 -8.60
N ASP A 12 -13.98 -26.59 -9.88
CA ASP A 12 -15.12 -27.00 -10.70
C ASP A 12 -14.84 -28.40 -11.24
N GLU A 13 -14.73 -29.37 -10.33
CA GLU A 13 -14.78 -30.79 -10.69
C GLU A 13 -16.25 -31.26 -10.56
N PHE A 14 -17.06 -30.93 -11.58
CA PHE A 14 -18.39 -31.51 -11.75
C PHE A 14 -18.25 -33.03 -11.91
N SER A 15 -18.44 -33.76 -10.81
CA SER A 15 -18.55 -35.21 -10.83
C SER A 15 -19.92 -35.61 -11.41
N LEU A 16 -19.96 -35.89 -12.71
CA LEU A 16 -21.11 -36.55 -13.34
C LEU A 16 -21.15 -38.02 -12.89
N VAL A 17 -21.96 -38.33 -11.88
CA VAL A 17 -22.27 -39.71 -11.50
C VAL A 17 -23.51 -40.16 -12.27
N SER A 18 -23.33 -41.15 -13.15
CA SER A 18 -24.43 -41.80 -13.87
C SER A 18 -25.39 -42.48 -12.89
N ALA A 19 -26.62 -42.01 -12.84
CA ALA A 19 -27.67 -42.52 -11.96
C ALA A 19 -28.18 -43.90 -12.43
N GLN A 20 -28.08 -44.90 -11.55
CA GLN A 20 -28.94 -46.09 -11.60
C GLN A 20 -30.05 -45.95 -10.56
N GLY A 21 -31.19 -45.40 -11.01
CA GLY A 21 -32.51 -45.99 -10.77
C GLY A 21 -33.08 -46.17 -9.36
N TYR A 22 -32.57 -45.53 -8.30
CA TYR A 22 -33.20 -45.61 -6.97
C TYR A 22 -33.31 -44.25 -6.28
N TRP A 23 -34.52 -43.87 -5.87
CA TRP A 23 -34.77 -42.71 -5.02
C TRP A 23 -34.39 -43.05 -3.58
N LYS A 24 -33.20 -42.61 -3.13
CA LYS A 24 -32.91 -42.52 -1.69
C LYS A 24 -33.55 -41.25 -1.16
N VAL A 25 -34.46 -41.39 -0.19
CA VAL A 25 -34.86 -40.27 0.66
C VAL A 25 -33.69 -40.04 1.61
N ASN A 26 -32.88 -39.01 1.36
CA ASN A 26 -31.82 -38.61 2.28
C ASN A 26 -32.46 -38.21 3.62
N GLN A 27 -31.98 -38.80 4.72
CA GLN A 27 -32.37 -38.35 6.04
C GLN A 27 -31.88 -36.91 6.26
N VAL A 28 -32.60 -36.15 7.07
CA VAL A 28 -32.35 -34.74 7.39
C VAL A 28 -30.95 -34.51 8.02
N GLU A 29 -30.23 -35.57 8.39
CA GLU A 29 -28.88 -35.54 8.98
C GLU A 29 -27.73 -35.48 7.96
N ASP A 30 -27.97 -35.60 6.65
CA ASP A 30 -26.92 -35.54 5.60
C ASP A 30 -26.74 -34.14 4.99
N ARG A 31 -27.28 -33.07 5.60
CA ARG A 31 -26.87 -31.70 5.23
C ARG A 31 -25.57 -31.40 5.95
N GLU A 32 -24.44 -31.46 5.23
CA GLU A 32 -23.22 -30.77 5.65
C GLU A 32 -23.62 -29.36 6.10
N SER A 33 -23.33 -29.03 7.36
CA SER A 33 -23.49 -27.68 7.87
C SER A 33 -22.81 -26.73 6.90
N PRO A 34 -23.43 -25.59 6.51
CA PRO A 34 -22.78 -24.61 5.65
C PRO A 34 -21.39 -24.32 6.23
N LYS A 35 -20.32 -24.55 5.45
CA LYS A 35 -18.97 -24.21 5.88
C LYS A 35 -18.97 -22.72 6.22
N GLU A 36 -18.76 -22.40 7.50
CA GLU A 36 -18.64 -21.04 7.98
C GLU A 36 -17.50 -20.35 7.19
N LEU A 37 -17.82 -19.29 6.45
CA LEU A 37 -16.83 -18.57 5.65
C LEU A 37 -15.86 -17.87 6.60
N LYS A 38 -14.64 -18.39 6.72
CA LYS A 38 -13.59 -17.84 7.59
C LYS A 38 -12.62 -16.99 6.78
N ILE A 39 -12.44 -15.73 7.19
CA ILE A 39 -11.51 -14.77 6.59
C ILE A 39 -10.42 -14.44 7.61
N ILE A 40 -9.16 -14.70 7.27
CA ILE A 40 -8.02 -14.25 8.07
C ILE A 40 -7.40 -13.02 7.40
N TRP A 41 -7.60 -11.85 7.98
CA TRP A 41 -7.05 -10.59 7.50
C TRP A 41 -5.64 -10.40 8.03
N CYS A 42 -4.67 -10.31 7.13
CA CYS A 42 -3.28 -10.12 7.47
C CYS A 42 -2.92 -8.63 7.63
N THR A 43 -2.34 -8.28 8.77
CA THR A 43 -1.92 -6.91 9.16
C THR A 43 -0.40 -6.84 9.30
N ILE A 44 0.20 -5.67 9.12
CA ILE A 44 1.69 -5.54 9.13
C ILE A 44 2.24 -4.82 10.36
N ASN A 45 1.38 -4.30 11.23
CA ASN A 45 1.79 -3.62 12.46
C ASN A 45 0.67 -3.63 13.50
N LEU A 46 1.01 -3.27 14.74
CA LEU A 46 0.08 -3.28 15.88
C LEU A 46 -1.12 -2.34 15.69
N ASN A 47 -0.95 -1.21 14.99
CA ASN A 47 -2.04 -0.26 14.77
C ASN A 47 -3.07 -0.84 13.81
N GLU A 48 -2.62 -1.52 12.75
CA GLU A 48 -3.50 -2.26 11.84
C GLU A 48 -4.18 -3.43 12.54
N THR A 49 -3.46 -4.20 13.37
CA THR A 49 -4.05 -5.30 14.14
C THR A 49 -5.19 -4.81 15.04
N LYS A 50 -4.97 -3.72 15.78
CA LYS A 50 -6.03 -3.11 16.61
C LYS A 50 -7.23 -2.63 15.77
N LYS A 51 -6.99 -2.06 14.58
CA LYS A 51 -8.06 -1.64 13.66
C LYS A 51 -8.83 -2.85 13.13
N CYS A 52 -8.13 -3.93 12.79
CA CYS A 52 -8.72 -5.19 12.35
C CYS A 52 -9.58 -5.80 13.46
N GLU A 53 -9.08 -5.88 14.70
CA GLU A 53 -9.84 -6.40 15.84
C GLU A 53 -11.11 -5.58 16.11
N ALA A 54 -11.04 -4.25 15.99
CA ALA A 54 -12.22 -3.39 16.10
C ALA A 54 -13.23 -3.66 14.95
N PHE A 55 -12.74 -3.94 13.74
CA PHE A 55 -13.58 -4.32 12.61
C PHE A 55 -14.23 -5.70 12.82
N VAL A 56 -13.51 -6.68 13.36
CA VAL A 56 -14.05 -7.99 13.74
C VAL A 56 -15.21 -7.81 14.71
N GLN A 57 -15.03 -7.02 15.79
CA GLN A 57 -16.09 -6.78 16.77
C GLN A 57 -17.31 -6.06 16.18
N ALA A 58 -17.10 -5.14 15.23
CA ALA A 58 -18.19 -4.47 14.54
C ALA A 58 -18.96 -5.45 13.64
N ASN A 59 -18.25 -6.27 12.87
CA ASN A 59 -18.83 -7.30 12.01
C ASN A 59 -19.67 -8.30 12.82
N GLU A 60 -19.16 -8.77 13.96
CA GLU A 60 -19.89 -9.67 14.87
C GLU A 60 -21.19 -9.07 15.41
N ARG A 61 -21.17 -7.78 15.79
CA ARG A 61 -22.38 -7.08 16.27
C ARG A 61 -23.43 -6.93 15.18
N ASP A 62 -23.00 -6.72 13.94
CA ASP A 62 -23.91 -6.51 12.81
C ASP A 62 -24.46 -7.81 12.22
N GLN A 63 -23.92 -8.99 12.58
CA GLN A 63 -24.44 -10.30 12.14
C GLN A 63 -25.95 -10.46 12.38
N ILE A 64 -26.47 -9.86 13.45
CA ILE A 64 -27.90 -9.88 13.80
C ILE A 64 -28.76 -9.15 12.75
N ARG A 65 -28.18 -8.21 11.99
CA ARG A 65 -28.86 -7.38 10.98
C ARG A 65 -28.78 -7.95 9.56
N VAL A 66 -27.74 -8.70 9.22
CA VAL A 66 -27.45 -9.13 7.83
C VAL A 66 -27.96 -10.55 7.50
N GLY A 67 -28.36 -11.34 8.51
CA GLY A 67 -28.84 -12.72 8.31
C GLY A 67 -27.72 -13.76 8.42
N TYR A 68 -27.93 -14.97 7.88
CA TYR A 68 -27.07 -16.15 8.07
C TYR A 68 -25.82 -16.21 7.17
N ASP A 69 -25.63 -15.24 6.25
CA ASP A 69 -24.47 -15.18 5.36
C ASP A 69 -23.35 -14.31 5.97
N THR A 70 -22.85 -14.72 7.15
CA THR A 70 -21.81 -13.96 7.87
C THR A 70 -20.45 -14.62 7.71
N ALA A 71 -19.44 -13.81 7.37
CA ALA A 71 -18.06 -14.25 7.40
C ALA A 71 -17.50 -14.06 8.81
N LYS A 72 -16.83 -15.09 9.34
CA LYS A 72 -16.04 -15.00 10.56
C LYS A 72 -14.68 -14.40 10.21
N ILE A 73 -14.37 -13.25 10.78
CA ILE A 73 -13.14 -12.51 10.49
C ILE A 73 -12.17 -12.71 11.67
N GLU A 74 -10.92 -13.05 11.36
CA GLU A 74 -9.80 -13.10 12.30
C GLU A 74 -8.64 -12.23 11.80
N CYS A 75 -7.79 -11.77 12.71
CA CYS A 75 -6.65 -10.91 12.39
C CYS A 75 -5.35 -11.66 12.66
N SER A 76 -4.41 -11.62 11.72
CA SER A 76 -3.09 -12.24 11.87
C SER A 76 -2.00 -11.24 11.50
N GLN A 77 -1.08 -10.98 12.42
CA GLN A 77 -0.06 -9.95 12.23
C GLN A 77 1.24 -10.54 11.66
N ALA A 78 1.67 -10.04 10.52
CA ALA A 78 3.00 -10.21 9.94
C ALA A 78 3.94 -9.07 10.36
N SER A 79 5.24 -9.23 10.15
CA SER A 79 6.25 -8.20 10.44
C SER A 79 6.38 -7.12 9.35
N ASN A 80 5.98 -7.44 8.12
CA ASN A 80 5.99 -6.56 6.95
C ASN A 80 5.09 -7.13 5.85
N LYS A 81 4.95 -6.41 4.74
CA LYS A 81 4.09 -6.84 3.62
C LYS A 81 4.58 -8.08 2.89
N ASP A 82 5.89 -8.27 2.74
CA ASP A 82 6.44 -9.46 2.08
C ASP A 82 6.13 -10.73 2.88
N GLU A 83 6.27 -10.68 4.22
CA GLU A 83 5.85 -11.79 5.09
C GLU A 83 4.33 -12.00 5.03
N CYS A 84 3.55 -10.92 4.97
CA CYS A 84 2.11 -11.00 4.85
C CYS A 84 1.69 -11.72 3.55
N MET A 85 2.32 -11.39 2.42
CA MET A 85 2.10 -12.10 1.15
C MET A 85 2.52 -13.57 1.24
N LEU A 86 3.65 -13.87 1.90
CA LEU A 86 4.07 -15.26 2.17
C LEU A 86 3.09 -16.02 3.07
N MET A 87 2.43 -15.35 4.03
CA MET A 87 1.39 -15.96 4.85
C MET A 87 0.15 -16.33 4.03
N LEU A 88 -0.19 -15.55 3.00
CA LEU A 88 -1.25 -15.90 2.05
C LEU A 88 -0.86 -17.12 1.21
N ASP A 89 0.38 -17.18 0.70
CA ASP A 89 0.90 -18.35 -0.03
C ASP A 89 0.85 -19.63 0.81
N GLN A 90 1.11 -19.52 2.11
CA GLN A 90 1.11 -20.64 3.05
C GLN A 90 -0.27 -20.94 3.64
N GLU A 91 -1.33 -20.28 3.15
CA GLU A 91 -2.71 -20.42 3.64
C GLU A 91 -2.86 -20.09 5.14
N LYS A 92 -1.91 -19.35 5.72
CA LYS A 92 -1.95 -18.85 7.11
C LYS A 92 -2.77 -17.56 7.23
N ALA A 93 -2.99 -16.88 6.11
CA ALA A 93 -3.89 -15.74 5.97
C ALA A 93 -4.69 -15.86 4.68
N THR A 94 -5.86 -15.21 4.63
CA THR A 94 -6.77 -15.29 3.48
C THR A 94 -6.69 -14.04 2.63
N MET A 95 -6.56 -12.86 3.26
CA MET A 95 -6.51 -11.61 2.53
C MET A 95 -5.61 -10.58 3.17
N THR A 96 -5.14 -9.64 2.35
CA THR A 96 -4.41 -8.45 2.80
C THR A 96 -4.69 -7.28 1.88
N THR A 97 -4.21 -6.11 2.27
CA THR A 97 -4.31 -4.88 1.50
C THR A 97 -2.94 -4.46 0.98
N LEU A 98 -2.82 -4.29 -0.34
CA LEU A 98 -1.58 -3.82 -0.98
C LEU A 98 -1.81 -2.52 -1.74
N ASP A 99 -0.74 -1.73 -1.86
CA ASP A 99 -0.70 -0.60 -2.79
C ASP A 99 -0.53 -1.08 -4.23
N ALA A 100 -0.88 -0.23 -5.21
CA ALA A 100 -0.85 -0.58 -6.63
C ALA A 100 0.54 -1.04 -7.12
N GLY A 101 1.63 -0.55 -6.52
CA GLY A 101 2.98 -0.93 -6.93
C GLY A 101 3.42 -2.28 -6.36
N GLU A 102 2.82 -2.70 -5.25
CA GLU A 102 3.05 -4.00 -4.60
C GLU A 102 2.24 -5.12 -5.27
N MET A 103 1.20 -4.78 -6.06
CA MET A 103 0.40 -5.75 -6.82
C MET A 103 1.25 -6.59 -7.77
N TYR A 104 2.27 -5.96 -8.38
CA TYR A 104 3.17 -6.66 -9.27
C TYR A 104 3.90 -7.78 -8.52
N VAL A 105 4.36 -7.50 -7.30
CA VAL A 105 5.07 -8.48 -6.47
C VAL A 105 4.13 -9.57 -6.01
N GLY A 106 2.96 -9.20 -5.50
CA GLY A 106 1.93 -10.15 -5.08
C GLY A 106 1.53 -11.10 -6.20
N GLY A 107 1.25 -10.58 -7.41
CA GLY A 107 0.87 -11.44 -8.54
C GLY A 107 2.04 -12.26 -9.10
N ARG A 108 3.24 -11.68 -9.20
CA ARG A 108 4.40 -12.32 -9.86
C ARG A 108 5.09 -13.37 -8.99
N TYR A 109 5.17 -13.14 -7.68
CA TYR A 109 5.97 -13.97 -6.77
C TYR A 109 5.14 -14.73 -5.74
N HIS A 110 3.88 -14.33 -5.51
CA HIS A 110 2.98 -14.93 -4.53
C HIS A 110 1.63 -15.37 -5.14
N SER A 111 1.49 -15.35 -6.48
CA SER A 111 0.26 -15.74 -7.18
C SER A 111 -1.04 -15.11 -6.60
N LEU A 112 -0.92 -13.90 -6.03
CA LEU A 112 -2.06 -13.18 -5.47
C LEU A 112 -2.90 -12.55 -6.56
N VAL A 113 -4.22 -12.55 -6.35
CA VAL A 113 -5.18 -11.88 -7.22
C VAL A 113 -5.91 -10.75 -6.51
N PRO A 114 -6.03 -9.56 -7.13
CA PRO A 114 -6.86 -8.49 -6.59
C PRO A 114 -8.34 -8.88 -6.72
N ILE A 115 -9.08 -8.83 -5.61
CA ILE A 115 -10.52 -9.14 -5.57
C ILE A 115 -11.40 -7.92 -5.29
N ALA A 116 -10.81 -6.86 -4.72
CA ALA A 116 -11.49 -5.60 -4.50
C ALA A 116 -10.52 -4.43 -4.57
N GLN A 117 -11.04 -3.25 -4.91
CA GLN A 117 -10.29 -2.02 -5.08
C GLN A 117 -10.96 -0.91 -4.27
N GLU A 118 -10.16 -0.11 -3.57
CA GLU A 118 -10.61 1.11 -2.92
C GLU A 118 -11.03 2.15 -3.97
N VAL A 119 -12.24 2.70 -3.79
CA VAL A 119 -12.76 3.82 -4.56
C VAL A 119 -12.68 5.05 -3.68
N LEU A 120 -11.98 6.09 -4.14
CA LEU A 120 -11.83 7.33 -3.41
C LEU A 120 -13.06 8.21 -3.64
N GLU A 121 -13.64 8.69 -2.55
CA GLU A 121 -14.68 9.72 -2.60
C GLU A 121 -14.05 11.08 -2.91
N GLY A 122 -14.52 11.75 -3.95
CA GLY A 122 -14.06 13.10 -4.25
C GLY A 122 -14.42 13.59 -5.64
N THR A 123 -14.53 14.91 -5.78
CA THR A 123 -14.92 15.64 -6.99
C THR A 123 -13.75 15.98 -7.92
N LEU A 124 -12.53 15.54 -7.59
CA LEU A 124 -11.32 16.19 -8.08
C LEU A 124 -11.05 15.98 -9.57
N SER A 125 -11.46 14.85 -10.18
CA SER A 125 -11.15 14.60 -11.59
C SER A 125 -12.17 15.13 -12.61
N ILE A 126 -13.41 15.46 -12.19
CA ILE A 126 -14.44 15.95 -13.12
C ILE A 126 -14.69 17.45 -12.94
N THR A 127 -14.51 18.01 -11.73
CA THR A 127 -14.70 19.45 -11.52
C THR A 127 -13.59 20.29 -12.18
N LEU A 128 -12.35 19.78 -12.25
CA LEU A 128 -11.23 20.50 -12.89
C LEU A 128 -11.35 20.58 -14.43
N THR A 129 -12.10 19.68 -15.06
CA THR A 129 -12.19 19.58 -16.53
C THR A 129 -13.55 19.94 -17.08
N THR A 130 -14.64 19.80 -16.31
CA THR A 130 -16.00 19.94 -16.85
C THR A 130 -16.95 20.75 -15.98
N GLY A 131 -16.55 21.14 -14.75
CA GLY A 131 -17.45 21.84 -13.82
C GLY A 131 -18.66 21.01 -13.35
N ILE A 132 -18.73 19.72 -13.72
CA ILE A 132 -19.79 18.80 -13.32
C ILE A 132 -19.28 17.97 -12.15
N SER A 133 -20.10 17.80 -11.11
CA SER A 133 -19.85 16.83 -10.05
C SER A 133 -20.88 15.73 -10.21
N ASP A 134 -20.51 14.60 -10.81
CA ASP A 134 -21.43 13.47 -11.01
C ASP A 134 -21.52 12.56 -9.78
N GLY A 135 -20.86 12.92 -8.67
CA GLY A 135 -20.87 12.17 -7.42
C GLY A 135 -20.22 10.77 -7.53
N ARG A 136 -19.60 10.44 -8.66
CA ARG A 136 -18.92 9.15 -8.85
C ARG A 136 -17.51 9.25 -8.31
N GLY A 137 -17.20 8.43 -7.31
CA GLY A 137 -15.83 8.27 -6.82
C GLY A 137 -14.89 7.77 -7.91
N PHE A 138 -13.59 8.00 -7.74
CA PHE A 138 -12.57 7.57 -8.70
C PHE A 138 -11.77 6.39 -8.13
N ASN A 139 -11.50 5.40 -8.97
CA ASN A 139 -10.68 4.23 -8.66
C ASN A 139 -9.20 4.40 -9.07
N TYR A 140 -8.78 5.64 -9.32
CA TYR A 140 -7.41 6.00 -9.65
C TYR A 140 -6.97 7.23 -8.84
N TYR A 141 -5.66 7.42 -8.75
CA TYR A 141 -5.07 8.60 -8.13
C TYR A 141 -3.87 9.09 -8.93
N TYR A 142 -3.62 10.40 -8.89
CA TYR A 142 -2.41 11.00 -9.44
C TYR A 142 -1.27 10.95 -8.42
N ALA A 143 -0.06 10.69 -8.91
CA ALA A 143 1.18 10.86 -8.16
C ALA A 143 1.68 12.30 -8.29
N VAL A 144 2.12 12.89 -7.19
CA VAL A 144 2.57 14.28 -7.14
C VAL A 144 3.88 14.39 -6.36
N ALA A 145 4.78 15.26 -6.82
CA ALA A 145 5.95 15.68 -6.06
C ALA A 145 5.61 16.99 -5.34
N VAL A 146 5.59 16.96 -4.01
CA VAL A 146 5.18 18.08 -3.16
C VAL A 146 6.40 18.72 -2.52
N VAL A 147 6.48 20.05 -2.59
CA VAL A 147 7.52 20.86 -1.96
C VAL A 147 6.90 21.96 -1.09
N LYS A 148 7.67 22.44 -0.10
CA LYS A 148 7.31 23.63 0.69
C LYS A 148 7.53 24.88 -0.16
N VAL A 149 6.53 25.76 -0.24
CA VAL A 149 6.62 27.01 -0.99
C VAL A 149 7.77 27.85 -0.45
N GLY A 150 8.58 28.39 -1.36
CA GLY A 150 9.75 29.21 -1.02
C GLY A 150 10.96 28.43 -0.47
N SER A 151 10.87 27.11 -0.27
CA SER A 151 11.98 26.31 0.27
C SER A 151 13.00 25.87 -0.77
N LEU A 152 12.58 25.72 -2.03
CA LEU A 152 13.38 25.24 -3.15
C LEU A 152 13.19 26.16 -4.36
N THR A 153 13.85 27.33 -4.34
CA THR A 153 13.74 28.32 -5.43
C THR A 153 14.47 27.90 -6.69
N ASP A 154 15.42 26.97 -6.58
CA ASP A 154 16.19 26.39 -7.69
C ASP A 154 15.51 25.18 -8.34
N VAL A 155 14.37 24.72 -7.81
CA VAL A 155 13.63 23.57 -8.34
C VAL A 155 12.39 24.03 -9.08
N LEU A 156 12.44 23.97 -10.41
CA LEU A 156 11.34 24.38 -11.29
C LEU A 156 10.61 23.18 -11.89
N SER A 157 11.27 22.01 -11.92
CA SER A 157 10.73 20.78 -12.47
C SER A 157 11.34 19.55 -11.78
N ILE A 158 10.81 18.37 -12.10
CA ILE A 158 11.33 17.08 -11.62
C ILE A 158 12.82 16.84 -11.98
N ARG A 159 13.35 17.56 -12.98
CA ARG A 159 14.75 17.49 -13.42
C ARG A 159 15.74 18.04 -12.39
N ASP A 160 15.27 18.97 -11.57
CA ASP A 160 16.10 19.73 -10.63
C ASP A 160 16.20 19.03 -9.26
N LEU A 161 15.67 17.80 -9.15
CA LEU A 161 15.63 17.03 -7.91
C LEU A 161 16.95 16.30 -7.58
N LYS A 162 17.95 16.36 -8.47
CA LYS A 162 19.25 15.72 -8.24
C LYS A 162 19.90 16.29 -6.98
N GLY A 163 20.28 15.40 -6.06
CA GLY A 163 20.90 15.75 -4.78
C GLY A 163 19.94 16.24 -3.70
N LYS A 164 18.64 16.42 -3.99
CA LYS A 164 17.64 16.86 -3.01
C LYS A 164 17.27 15.73 -2.04
N LYS A 165 16.86 16.13 -0.84
CA LYS A 165 16.38 15.27 0.25
C LYS A 165 14.93 14.88 0.00
N ALA A 166 14.71 13.61 -0.33
CA ALA A 166 13.39 13.12 -0.70
C ALA A 166 12.76 12.24 0.39
N CYS A 167 11.44 12.34 0.49
CA CYS A 167 10.61 11.55 1.39
C CYS A 167 9.70 10.64 0.55
N PHE A 168 9.88 9.33 0.73
CA PHE A 168 9.16 8.29 0.03
C PHE A 168 8.31 7.50 1.01
N PRO A 169 7.04 7.20 0.67
CA PRO A 169 6.17 6.34 1.46
C PRO A 169 6.77 4.95 1.74
N GLY A 170 7.59 4.46 0.82
CA GLY A 170 8.24 3.15 0.86
C GLY A 170 8.66 2.74 -0.54
N VAL A 171 9.69 1.90 -0.62
CA VAL A 171 10.09 1.28 -1.89
C VAL A 171 8.92 0.48 -2.46
N GLU A 172 8.78 0.47 -3.79
CA GLU A 172 7.68 -0.16 -4.56
C GLU A 172 6.27 0.41 -4.37
N THR A 173 6.06 1.43 -3.53
CA THR A 173 4.78 2.16 -3.57
C THR A 173 4.58 2.83 -4.94
N TYR A 174 3.35 2.85 -5.46
CA TYR A 174 3.08 3.24 -6.83
C TYR A 174 3.32 4.73 -7.08
N ALA A 175 2.58 5.59 -6.37
CA ALA A 175 2.75 7.05 -6.45
C ALA A 175 4.05 7.53 -5.80
N GLY A 176 4.49 6.84 -4.74
CA GLY A 176 5.65 7.23 -3.97
C GLY A 176 6.97 6.87 -4.65
N TRP A 177 7.07 5.70 -5.26
CA TRP A 177 8.33 5.15 -5.76
C TRP A 177 8.28 4.80 -7.24
N MET A 178 7.39 3.90 -7.65
CA MET A 178 7.40 3.34 -9.01
C MET A 178 7.25 4.41 -10.09
N LEU A 179 6.26 5.29 -9.95
CA LEU A 179 6.02 6.37 -10.91
C LEU A 179 7.15 7.40 -10.96
N PRO A 180 7.60 8.03 -9.87
CA PRO A 180 8.67 9.02 -9.94
C PRO A 180 10.01 8.43 -10.39
N ILE A 181 10.40 7.25 -9.90
CA ILE A 181 11.64 6.59 -10.31
C ILE A 181 11.57 6.18 -11.79
N SER A 182 10.48 5.56 -12.24
CA SER A 182 10.32 5.21 -13.65
C SER A 182 10.31 6.45 -14.55
N THR A 183 9.71 7.55 -14.11
CA THR A 183 9.65 8.80 -14.90
C THR A 183 11.04 9.40 -15.07
N LEU A 184 11.80 9.51 -13.97
CA LEU A 184 13.17 10.03 -13.98
C LEU A 184 14.11 9.18 -14.85
N LEU A 185 13.97 7.85 -14.80
CA LEU A 185 14.74 6.93 -15.65
C LEU A 185 14.37 7.04 -17.13
N LYS A 186 13.06 7.00 -17.46
CA LYS A 186 12.58 7.08 -18.85
C LYS A 186 12.93 8.41 -19.53
N GLN A 187 12.99 9.50 -18.77
CA GLN A 187 13.37 10.81 -19.28
C GLN A 187 14.88 11.04 -19.33
N GLY A 188 15.70 10.06 -18.93
CA GLY A 188 17.16 10.18 -18.91
C GLY A 188 17.70 11.19 -17.89
N ILE A 189 16.91 11.51 -16.86
CA ILE A 189 17.28 12.45 -15.79
C ILE A 189 18.12 11.74 -14.72
N MET A 190 17.78 10.48 -14.44
CA MET A 190 18.44 9.63 -13.48
C MET A 190 19.36 8.63 -14.20
N ASP A 191 20.67 8.79 -14.02
CA ASP A 191 21.67 7.88 -14.59
C ASP A 191 21.57 6.49 -13.95
N VAL A 192 21.37 5.45 -14.76
CA VAL A 192 21.38 4.06 -14.28
C VAL A 192 22.77 3.72 -13.74
N LYS A 193 22.84 3.31 -12.48
CA LYS A 193 24.11 2.95 -11.83
C LYS A 193 24.32 1.45 -11.72
N ASP A 194 23.23 0.71 -11.62
CA ASP A 194 23.26 -0.73 -11.53
C ASP A 194 21.99 -1.28 -12.17
N CYS A 195 22.17 -2.17 -13.15
CA CYS A 195 21.06 -2.75 -13.89
C CYS A 195 20.22 -3.61 -12.94
N ASN A 196 18.90 -3.47 -12.98
CA ASN A 196 17.95 -4.16 -12.10
C ASN A 196 18.03 -3.76 -10.61
N ASN A 197 18.79 -2.70 -10.26
CA ASN A 197 18.80 -2.16 -8.90
C ASN A 197 18.42 -0.67 -8.91
N HIS A 198 17.10 -0.43 -8.92
CA HIS A 198 16.54 0.91 -8.89
C HIS A 198 16.81 1.65 -7.57
N VAL A 199 17.03 0.93 -6.46
CA VAL A 199 17.34 1.53 -5.15
C VAL A 199 18.73 2.15 -5.17
N LYS A 200 19.74 1.42 -5.65
CA LYS A 200 21.11 1.93 -5.80
C LYS A 200 21.20 3.09 -6.78
N THR A 201 20.45 3.00 -7.87
CA THR A 201 20.32 4.09 -8.84
C THR A 201 19.68 5.34 -8.21
N ALA A 202 18.56 5.20 -7.49
CA ALA A 202 17.92 6.29 -6.77
C ALA A 202 18.83 6.88 -5.66
N SER A 203 19.57 6.03 -4.94
CA SER A 203 20.52 6.43 -3.90
C SER A 203 21.67 7.27 -4.44
N ASN A 204 22.00 7.16 -5.73
CA ASN A 204 23.00 8.01 -6.37
C ASN A 204 22.41 9.32 -6.92
N PHE A 205 21.12 9.34 -7.24
CA PHE A 205 20.43 10.53 -7.74
C PHE A 205 20.03 11.49 -6.61
N PHE A 206 19.40 10.99 -5.55
CA PHE A 206 18.92 11.80 -4.44
C PHE A 206 20.01 12.02 -3.37
N GLY A 207 19.83 13.06 -2.56
CA GLY A 207 20.58 13.28 -1.33
C GLY A 207 20.15 12.32 -0.22
N PRO A 208 20.59 12.54 1.03
CA PRO A 208 20.06 11.84 2.20
C PRO A 208 18.53 11.90 2.19
N SER A 209 17.88 10.74 2.23
CA SER A 209 16.43 10.61 2.01
C SER A 209 15.82 9.62 3.01
N CYS A 210 14.49 9.50 3.01
CA CYS A 210 13.79 8.40 3.68
C CYS A 210 12.95 7.62 2.67
N ALA A 211 13.29 6.36 2.46
CA ALA A 211 12.53 5.37 1.70
C ALA A 211 12.54 4.07 2.51
N VAL A 212 11.44 3.78 3.19
CA VAL A 212 11.36 2.56 4.01
C VAL A 212 11.51 1.31 3.15
N ASN A 213 12.09 0.27 3.77
CA ASN A 213 12.46 -1.01 3.14
C ASN A 213 13.57 -0.89 2.07
N CYS A 214 14.36 0.21 2.03
CA CYS A 214 15.43 0.40 1.04
C CYS A 214 16.58 -0.61 1.13
N LEU A 215 16.79 -1.20 2.31
CA LEU A 215 17.92 -2.09 2.60
C LEU A 215 17.48 -3.55 2.83
N THR A 216 16.24 -3.92 2.52
CA THR A 216 15.82 -5.33 2.62
C THR A 216 16.59 -6.19 1.63
N ASP A 217 16.74 -7.48 1.94
CA ASP A 217 17.47 -8.45 1.10
C ASP A 217 16.94 -8.48 -0.35
N LYS A 218 15.65 -8.16 -0.54
CA LYS A 218 15.02 -8.04 -1.86
C LYS A 218 15.68 -6.98 -2.75
N TYR A 219 16.07 -5.84 -2.20
CA TYR A 219 16.69 -4.74 -2.96
C TYR A 219 18.19 -4.58 -2.71
N ASN A 220 18.69 -5.21 -1.65
CA ASN A 220 20.09 -5.17 -1.23
C ASN A 220 20.66 -6.58 -0.97
N PRO A 221 20.53 -7.53 -1.91
CA PRO A 221 20.88 -8.94 -1.66
C PRO A 221 22.37 -9.16 -1.33
N ILE A 222 23.25 -8.28 -1.82
CA ILE A 222 24.71 -8.36 -1.60
C ILE A 222 25.15 -7.46 -0.42
N GLY A 223 24.26 -6.60 0.08
CA GLY A 223 24.58 -5.67 1.17
C GLY A 223 25.39 -4.44 0.74
N ASP A 224 25.51 -4.15 -0.56
CA ASP A 224 26.35 -3.08 -1.10
C ASP A 224 25.61 -1.76 -1.40
N ASN A 225 24.28 -1.71 -1.22
CA ASN A 225 23.54 -0.47 -1.30
C ASN A 225 23.93 0.49 -0.18
N SER A 226 24.09 1.77 -0.51
CA SER A 226 24.30 2.82 0.49
C SER A 226 23.05 3.02 1.35
N ASP A 227 23.27 3.30 2.64
CA ASP A 227 22.25 3.70 3.60
C ASP A 227 21.62 5.08 3.32
N LYS A 228 22.07 5.82 2.28
CA LYS A 228 21.68 7.22 2.02
C LYS A 228 20.16 7.43 1.95
N LEU A 229 19.44 6.47 1.37
CA LEU A 229 17.99 6.53 1.26
C LEU A 229 17.24 6.20 2.55
N CYS A 230 17.94 5.77 3.58
CA CYS A 230 17.38 5.42 4.87
C CYS A 230 17.76 6.49 5.95
N ARG A 231 18.64 7.47 5.63
CA ARG A 231 19.22 8.45 6.58
C ARG A 231 18.24 9.48 7.16
N LEU A 232 17.17 9.84 6.46
CA LEU A 232 16.16 10.74 7.02
C LEU A 232 15.07 10.01 7.80
N CYS A 233 14.98 8.68 7.69
CA CYS A 233 14.00 7.94 8.47
C CYS A 233 14.33 8.05 9.95
N THR A 234 13.30 8.10 10.79
CA THR A 234 13.45 8.60 12.16
C THR A 234 14.25 7.64 13.04
N GLY A 235 14.09 6.33 12.86
CA GLY A 235 14.68 5.33 13.74
C GLY A 235 14.24 5.44 15.21
N SER A 236 13.13 6.15 15.46
CA SER A 236 12.66 6.42 16.82
C SER A 236 12.16 5.17 17.56
N ILE A 237 11.86 4.10 16.83
CA ILE A 237 11.49 2.80 17.38
C ILE A 237 12.71 1.86 17.27
N PRO A 238 13.24 1.34 18.39
CA PRO A 238 14.40 0.46 18.39
C PRO A 238 14.22 -0.75 17.45
N GLY A 239 15.20 -0.99 16.58
CA GLY A 239 15.19 -2.11 15.64
C GLY A 239 14.18 -2.00 14.49
N LYS A 240 13.50 -0.85 14.33
CA LYS A 240 12.51 -0.60 13.26
C LYS A 240 12.90 0.54 12.33
N TRP A 241 14.14 1.02 12.42
CA TRP A 241 14.66 2.07 11.55
C TRP A 241 14.53 1.68 10.08
N CYS A 242 13.90 2.57 9.31
CA CYS A 242 13.68 2.39 7.88
C CYS A 242 12.94 1.10 7.47
N THR A 243 12.00 0.68 8.30
CA THR A 243 11.05 -0.41 8.02
C THR A 243 9.63 0.15 7.88
N ASP A 244 8.64 -0.68 7.54
CA ASP A 244 7.22 -0.31 7.56
C ASP A 244 6.72 0.24 8.90
N ALA A 245 7.45 -0.01 10.00
CA ALA A 245 7.14 0.52 11.32
C ALA A 245 7.83 1.87 11.61
N ASP A 246 8.68 2.40 10.72
CA ASP A 246 9.23 3.74 10.89
C ASP A 246 8.09 4.79 10.80
N PRO A 247 8.05 5.80 11.68
CA PRO A 247 7.08 6.90 11.61
C PRO A 247 6.98 7.62 10.25
N TYR A 248 8.02 7.54 9.41
CA TYR A 248 7.99 8.10 8.05
C TYR A 248 7.49 7.13 6.98
N ALA A 249 7.09 5.91 7.35
CA ALA A 249 6.46 4.95 6.45
C ALA A 249 5.04 5.40 6.00
N GLY A 250 4.66 4.99 4.79
CA GLY A 250 3.38 5.31 4.19
C GLY A 250 3.23 6.78 3.76
N PHE A 251 2.13 7.10 3.07
CA PHE A 251 1.90 8.44 2.53
C PHE A 251 1.82 9.52 3.62
N ASN A 252 1.28 9.18 4.79
CA ASN A 252 1.21 10.09 5.94
C ASN A 252 2.60 10.36 6.51
N GLY A 253 3.41 9.31 6.67
CA GLY A 253 4.78 9.42 7.16
C GLY A 253 5.70 10.17 6.19
N ALA A 254 5.56 9.94 4.88
CA ALA A 254 6.29 10.69 3.87
C ALA A 254 5.93 12.18 3.86
N PHE A 255 4.65 12.52 4.08
CA PHE A 255 4.23 13.91 4.25
C PHE A 255 4.84 14.52 5.52
N ARG A 256 4.83 13.79 6.64
CA ARG A 256 5.48 14.20 7.88
C ARG A 256 6.98 14.43 7.69
N CYS A 257 7.66 13.52 6.98
CA CYS A 257 9.07 13.66 6.62
C CYS A 257 9.34 14.97 5.86
N LEU A 258 8.49 15.35 4.91
CA LEU A 258 8.62 16.64 4.19
C LEU A 258 8.54 17.84 5.13
N LEU A 259 7.62 17.79 6.10
CA LEU A 259 7.43 18.88 7.05
C LEU A 259 8.61 19.01 8.01
N GLU A 260 9.20 17.90 8.44
CA GLU A 260 10.22 17.87 9.49
C GLU A 260 11.66 17.95 8.96
N THR A 261 12.03 17.19 7.92
CA THR A 261 13.45 17.01 7.52
C THR A 261 13.72 17.04 6.02
N GLY A 262 12.74 16.67 5.20
CA GLY A 262 12.86 16.58 3.75
C GLY A 262 12.64 17.89 3.01
N GLU A 263 12.97 17.87 1.72
CA GLU A 263 12.77 18.97 0.77
C GLU A 263 11.64 18.68 -0.23
N VAL A 264 11.47 17.42 -0.61
CA VAL A 264 10.41 16.94 -1.51
C VAL A 264 9.77 15.66 -0.98
N ALA A 265 8.45 15.49 -1.10
CA ALA A 265 7.78 14.21 -0.89
C ALA A 265 7.01 13.76 -2.12
N PHE A 266 7.08 12.47 -2.42
CA PHE A 266 6.28 11.85 -3.48
C PHE A 266 5.02 11.22 -2.89
N LEU A 267 3.87 11.81 -3.20
CA LEU A 267 2.59 11.52 -2.54
C LEU A 267 1.48 11.24 -3.55
N LYS A 268 0.31 10.82 -3.05
CA LYS A 268 -0.94 10.88 -3.84
C LYS A 268 -1.45 12.32 -3.84
N HIS A 269 -2.10 12.71 -4.91
CA HIS A 269 -2.73 14.04 -5.02
C HIS A 269 -3.75 14.35 -3.91
N THR A 270 -4.34 13.32 -3.27
CA THR A 270 -5.28 13.49 -2.15
C THR A 270 -4.60 13.62 -0.78
N SER A 271 -3.35 13.18 -0.64
CA SER A 271 -2.66 13.10 0.66
C SER A 271 -2.59 14.45 1.37
N VAL A 272 -2.22 15.52 0.66
CA VAL A 272 -2.11 16.85 1.27
C VAL A 272 -3.47 17.38 1.73
N PRO A 273 -4.52 17.48 0.86
CA PRO A 273 -5.85 17.90 1.28
C PRO A 273 -6.48 17.09 2.43
N GLU A 274 -6.20 15.79 2.50
CA GLU A 274 -6.68 14.92 3.57
C GLU A 274 -5.93 15.19 4.88
N LEU A 275 -4.60 15.27 4.83
CA LEU A 275 -3.77 15.33 6.03
C LEU A 275 -3.83 16.68 6.73
N ILE A 276 -3.91 17.78 6.00
CA ILE A 276 -4.00 19.13 6.60
C ILE A 276 -5.28 19.33 7.43
N LYS A 277 -6.33 18.52 7.19
CA LYS A 277 -7.59 18.55 7.95
C LYS A 277 -7.48 17.82 9.29
N THR A 278 -6.46 16.98 9.46
CA THR A 278 -6.27 16.22 10.70
C THR A 278 -5.67 17.10 11.79
N LYS A 279 -5.98 16.78 13.06
CA LYS A 279 -5.42 17.50 14.22
C LYS A 279 -3.89 17.40 14.30
N GLU A 280 -3.31 16.35 13.73
CA GLU A 280 -1.87 16.11 13.72
C GLU A 280 -1.14 17.18 12.89
N PHE A 281 -1.66 17.51 11.70
CA PHE A 281 -0.99 18.40 10.76
C PHE A 281 -1.57 19.81 10.69
N SER A 282 -2.64 20.12 11.44
CA SER A 282 -3.27 21.45 11.45
C SER A 282 -2.31 22.59 11.83
N LYS A 283 -1.27 22.31 12.65
CA LYS A 283 -0.23 23.30 13.01
C LYS A 283 0.63 23.73 11.82
N PHE A 284 0.68 22.94 10.75
CA PHE A 284 1.46 23.20 9.56
C PHE A 284 0.65 23.92 8.46
N LEU A 285 -0.58 24.35 8.73
CA LEU A 285 -1.41 25.14 7.80
C LEU A 285 -0.75 26.43 7.31
N ALA A 286 0.25 26.95 8.04
CA ALA A 286 1.03 28.13 7.65
C ALA A 286 2.10 27.84 6.56
N LEU A 287 2.41 26.56 6.30
CA LEU A 287 3.30 26.16 5.21
C LEU A 287 2.48 26.02 3.93
N PHE A 288 2.59 26.99 3.03
CA PHE A 288 2.08 26.81 1.67
C PHE A 288 2.84 25.67 0.99
N LEU A 289 2.13 24.75 0.34
CA LEU A 289 2.69 23.62 -0.41
C LEU A 289 2.37 23.80 -1.90
N LYS A 290 3.29 23.38 -2.78
CA LYS A 290 3.08 23.38 -4.23
C LYS A 290 3.52 22.04 -4.83
N SER A 291 2.83 21.59 -5.88
CA SER A 291 3.25 20.44 -6.70
C SER A 291 4.16 20.89 -7.85
N LEU A 292 5.20 20.10 -8.14
CA LEU A 292 6.11 20.29 -9.28
C LEU A 292 5.59 19.60 -10.55
#